data_AF-A0A264Y3P2-F1
#
_entry.id   AF-A0A264Y3P2-F1
#
_cell.length_a   1.000
_cell.length_b   1.000
_cell.length_c   1.000
_cell.angle_alpha   90.00
_cell.angle_beta   90.00
_cell.angle_gamma   90.00
#
_symmetry.space_group_name_H-M   'P 1'
#
loop_
_entity.id
_entity.type
_entity.pdbx_description
1 polymer ?
#
loop_
_entity_poly.entity_id
_entity_poly.type
_entity_poly.pdbx_seq_one_letter_code
_entity_poly.pdbx_strand_id
1 'polypeptide(L)'
;MVTAMRQRKDFQRIEGVKSSRLIVIAAEGRATENIYFEAMRQELCATNVQLVVLNREDDNSNPANVHRQIKDFMDEYNILDDDQLWIVIDRDDWKEKMLADIAQLCQQNSNLRFCMSNPCFELWLILHLEDIEDYSEEDKKNLFENPRLSTHGTWTKYHLRKLMGHYQESDYDPSILLPHVEEAICRAEKLDINPKDRWPQTTGTRVYLLAKSIMDR
;
A
#
# COMPACT_ATOMS: atom_id res chain seq x y z
N MET A 1 25.72 -33.86 -1.69
CA MET A 1 24.28 -33.86 -1.98
C MET A 1 23.98 -32.60 -2.75
N VAL A 2 23.62 -32.72 -4.03
CA VAL A 2 23.24 -31.56 -4.84
C VAL A 2 21.78 -31.27 -4.50
N THR A 3 21.53 -30.18 -3.77
CA THR A 3 20.17 -29.70 -3.51
C THR A 3 19.55 -29.39 -4.86
N ALA A 4 18.53 -30.14 -5.28
CA ALA A 4 17.79 -29.83 -6.48
C ALA A 4 17.21 -28.42 -6.32
N MET A 5 17.71 -27.46 -7.11
CA MET A 5 17.13 -26.12 -7.17
C MET A 5 15.70 -26.30 -7.69
N ARG A 6 14.71 -25.98 -6.84
CA ARG A 6 13.30 -25.98 -7.24
C ARG A 6 13.15 -25.01 -8.39
N GLN A 7 12.75 -25.50 -9.56
CA GLN A 7 12.51 -24.66 -10.72
C GLN A 7 11.30 -23.75 -10.44
N ARG A 8 11.49 -22.44 -10.60
CA ARG A 8 10.42 -21.45 -10.48
C ARG A 8 9.42 -21.62 -11.61
N LYS A 9 8.15 -21.36 -11.31
CA LYS A 9 7.03 -21.42 -12.26
C LYS A 9 6.93 -20.11 -13.03
N ASP A 10 6.38 -20.16 -14.24
CA ASP A 10 5.93 -18.94 -14.90
C ASP A 10 4.58 -18.52 -14.34
N PHE A 11 4.43 -17.22 -14.07
CA PHE A 11 3.15 -16.68 -13.65
C PHE A 11 2.22 -16.57 -14.87
N GLN A 12 0.96 -17.00 -14.73
CA GLN A 12 0.00 -16.95 -15.84
C GLN A 12 -0.41 -15.50 -16.15
N ARG A 13 0.07 -14.99 -17.28
CA ARG A 13 -0.16 -13.65 -17.79
C ARG A 13 -1.45 -13.55 -18.58
N ILE A 14 -1.99 -12.33 -18.70
CA ILE A 14 -3.17 -12.06 -19.53
C ILE A 14 -2.79 -12.30 -21.01
N GLU A 15 -3.47 -13.26 -21.65
CA GLU A 15 -3.25 -13.57 -23.05
C GLU A 15 -3.76 -12.44 -23.96
N GLY A 16 -3.07 -12.19 -25.09
CA GLY A 16 -3.47 -11.18 -26.07
C GLY A 16 -3.07 -9.74 -25.74
N VAL A 17 -2.50 -9.49 -24.56
CA VAL A 17 -1.92 -8.18 -24.20
C VAL A 17 -0.40 -8.23 -24.34
N LYS A 18 0.15 -7.30 -25.14
CA LYS A 18 1.60 -7.24 -25.39
C LYS A 18 2.30 -6.70 -24.12
N SER A 19 2.89 -7.59 -23.33
CA SER A 19 3.51 -7.33 -22.01
C SER A 19 2.51 -6.86 -20.95
N SER A 20 1.81 -7.80 -20.30
CA SER A 20 1.04 -7.49 -19.10
C SER A 20 1.97 -7.41 -17.89
N ARG A 21 2.40 -6.20 -17.54
CA ARG A 21 3.23 -5.93 -16.34
C ARG A 21 2.49 -6.47 -15.12
N LEU A 22 3.15 -7.33 -14.34
CA LEU A 22 2.58 -7.82 -13.10
C LEU A 22 2.91 -6.85 -11.97
N ILE A 23 1.89 -6.48 -11.21
CA ILE A 23 2.03 -5.78 -9.94
C ILE A 23 1.53 -6.71 -8.84
N VAL A 24 2.40 -7.03 -7.90
CA VAL A 24 2.07 -7.84 -6.70
C VAL A 24 2.13 -6.94 -5.49
N ILE A 25 1.10 -6.96 -4.66
CA ILE A 25 1.02 -6.16 -3.42
C ILE A 25 1.03 -7.09 -2.22
N ALA A 26 1.90 -6.83 -1.26
CA ALA A 26 1.82 -7.35 0.09
C ALA A 26 1.63 -6.18 1.07
N ALA A 27 0.46 -6.14 1.71
CA ALA A 27 0.13 -5.12 2.71
C ALA A 27 0.36 -5.61 4.14
N GLU A 28 0.67 -4.65 5.02
CA GLU A 28 0.81 -4.88 6.45
C GLU A 28 -0.52 -5.23 7.12
N GLY A 29 -1.56 -4.47 6.85
CA GLY A 29 -2.91 -4.76 7.29
C GLY A 29 -3.54 -5.91 6.52
N ARG A 30 -4.55 -6.54 7.14
CA ARG A 30 -5.21 -7.72 6.59
C ARG A 30 -6.36 -7.37 5.66
N ALA A 31 -7.04 -6.26 5.91
CA ALA A 31 -8.36 -6.03 5.36
C ALA A 31 -8.48 -4.67 4.68
N THR A 32 -8.09 -3.58 5.35
CA THR A 32 -8.29 -2.24 4.82
C THR A 32 -7.65 -2.06 3.44
N GLU A 33 -6.37 -2.37 3.34
CA GLU A 33 -5.58 -2.29 2.11
C GLU A 33 -6.07 -3.26 1.05
N ASN A 34 -6.40 -4.49 1.46
CA ASN A 34 -6.85 -5.52 0.53
C ASN A 34 -8.19 -5.13 -0.11
N ILE A 35 -9.14 -4.61 0.66
CA ILE A 35 -10.41 -4.07 0.13
C ILE A 35 -10.14 -2.95 -0.88
N TYR A 36 -9.26 -2.00 -0.53
CA TYR A 36 -8.96 -0.86 -1.40
C TYR A 36 -8.31 -1.28 -2.72
N PHE A 37 -7.24 -2.08 -2.65
CA PHE A 37 -6.48 -2.49 -3.84
C PHE A 37 -7.24 -3.48 -4.71
N GLU A 38 -8.10 -4.32 -4.11
CA GLU A 38 -9.00 -5.19 -4.86
C GLU A 38 -10.07 -4.38 -5.61
N ALA A 39 -10.60 -3.30 -5.01
CA ALA A 39 -11.49 -2.39 -5.71
C ALA A 39 -10.75 -1.64 -6.84
N MET A 40 -9.53 -1.14 -6.60
CA MET A 40 -8.70 -0.56 -7.67
C MET A 40 -8.41 -1.56 -8.81
N ARG A 41 -8.18 -2.84 -8.48
CA ARG A 41 -8.00 -3.91 -9.47
C ARG A 41 -9.18 -4.01 -10.42
N GLN A 42 -10.39 -3.87 -9.89
CA GLN A 42 -11.63 -4.03 -10.64
C GLN A 42 -11.98 -2.79 -11.46
N GLU A 43 -11.75 -1.60 -10.93
CA GLU A 43 -12.27 -0.36 -11.52
C GLU A 43 -11.23 0.51 -12.24
N LEU A 44 -9.97 0.47 -11.79
CA LEU A 44 -8.94 1.46 -12.20
C LEU A 44 -7.66 0.82 -12.78
N CYS A 45 -7.54 -0.49 -12.76
CA CYS A 45 -6.36 -1.19 -13.26
C CYS A 45 -6.21 -1.00 -14.77
N ALA A 46 -5.04 -0.54 -15.21
CA ALA A 46 -4.76 -0.37 -16.62
C ALA A 46 -4.81 -1.72 -17.37
N THR A 47 -5.21 -1.70 -18.64
CA THR A 47 -5.42 -2.92 -19.44
C THR A 47 -4.15 -3.76 -19.65
N ASN A 48 -2.98 -3.14 -19.54
CA ASN A 48 -1.65 -3.75 -19.63
C ASN A 48 -1.04 -4.06 -18.26
N VAL A 49 -1.79 -3.92 -17.17
CA VAL A 49 -1.36 -4.24 -15.81
C VAL A 49 -2.18 -5.41 -15.28
N GLN A 50 -1.51 -6.41 -14.74
CA GLN A 50 -2.14 -7.47 -13.96
C GLN A 50 -1.83 -7.25 -12.50
N LEU A 51 -2.84 -6.96 -11.69
CA LEU A 51 -2.69 -6.68 -10.26
C LEU A 51 -3.04 -7.92 -9.41
N VAL A 52 -2.15 -8.30 -8.50
CA VAL A 52 -2.30 -9.41 -7.55
C VAL A 52 -2.13 -8.88 -6.14
N VAL A 53 -3.16 -9.00 -5.31
CA VAL A 53 -3.11 -8.65 -3.89
C VAL A 53 -2.89 -9.93 -3.09
N LEU A 54 -1.77 -10.02 -2.35
CA LEU A 54 -1.46 -11.16 -1.50
C LEU A 54 -2.24 -11.03 -0.19
N ASN A 55 -3.24 -11.91 -0.03
CA ASN A 55 -4.03 -11.99 1.19
C ASN A 55 -3.31 -12.82 2.25
N ARG A 56 -3.32 -12.34 3.50
CA ARG A 56 -2.82 -13.11 4.65
C ARG A 56 -3.84 -14.13 5.14
N GLU A 57 -3.39 -15.36 5.34
CA GLU A 57 -4.20 -16.39 5.99
C GLU A 57 -4.20 -16.28 7.52
N ASP A 58 -3.17 -15.68 8.15
CA ASP A 58 -3.00 -15.58 9.60
C ASP A 58 -3.29 -14.19 10.20
N ASP A 59 -3.67 -14.16 11.48
CA ASP A 59 -4.04 -12.94 12.23
C ASP A 59 -2.81 -12.13 12.73
N ASN A 60 -1.60 -12.51 12.35
CA ASN A 60 -0.38 -11.92 12.90
C ASN A 60 0.03 -10.69 12.06
N SER A 61 -0.10 -9.49 12.62
CA SER A 61 0.27 -8.21 11.98
C SER A 61 1.78 -7.96 11.94
N ASN A 62 2.61 -9.01 12.02
CA ASN A 62 4.05 -8.85 12.13
C ASN A 62 4.65 -8.30 10.83
N PRO A 63 5.45 -7.21 10.87
CA PRO A 63 6.26 -6.72 9.75
C PRO A 63 7.02 -7.81 8.96
N ALA A 64 7.47 -8.87 9.63
CA ALA A 64 8.14 -10.01 8.98
C ALA A 64 7.23 -10.77 7.97
N ASN A 65 5.91 -10.64 8.08
CA ASN A 65 4.93 -11.34 7.25
C ASN A 65 4.81 -10.74 5.84
N VAL A 66 4.88 -9.40 5.66
CA VAL A 66 4.91 -8.82 4.30
C VAL A 66 6.15 -9.26 3.54
N HIS A 67 7.31 -9.26 4.20
CA HIS A 67 8.56 -9.67 3.59
C HIS A 67 8.52 -11.16 3.20
N ARG A 68 7.97 -12.02 4.07
CA ARG A 68 7.81 -13.44 3.77
C ARG A 68 6.91 -13.67 2.55
N GLN A 69 5.75 -13.01 2.49
CA GLN A 69 4.83 -13.16 1.35
C GLN A 69 5.50 -12.81 0.01
N ILE A 70 6.24 -11.70 -0.04
CA ILE A 70 6.97 -11.28 -1.23
C ILE A 70 8.08 -12.28 -1.59
N LYS A 71 8.86 -12.72 -0.59
CA LYS A 71 9.92 -13.71 -0.79
C LYS A 71 9.36 -15.03 -1.31
N ASP A 72 8.28 -15.52 -0.71
CA ASP A 72 7.64 -16.78 -1.10
C ASP A 72 7.10 -16.68 -2.53
N PHE A 73 6.52 -15.53 -2.91
CA PHE A 73 6.09 -15.26 -4.29
C PHE A 73 7.28 -15.29 -5.26
N MET A 74 8.39 -14.62 -4.94
CA MET A 74 9.61 -14.63 -5.77
C MET A 74 10.29 -16.01 -5.85
N ASP A 75 10.16 -16.83 -4.80
CA ASP A 75 10.69 -18.19 -4.79
C ASP A 75 9.81 -19.17 -5.56
N GLU A 76 8.52 -18.86 -5.71
CA GLU A 76 7.60 -19.67 -6.49
C GLU A 76 7.61 -19.29 -7.98
N TYR A 77 7.70 -18.00 -8.32
CA TYR A 77 7.48 -17.51 -9.68
C TYR A 77 8.70 -16.81 -10.30
N ASN A 78 8.84 -16.93 -11.62
CA ASN A 78 9.73 -16.11 -12.42
C ASN A 78 9.16 -14.68 -12.51
N ILE A 79 9.98 -13.71 -12.12
CA ILE A 79 9.67 -12.28 -12.15
C ILE A 79 10.39 -11.67 -13.35
N LEU A 80 9.65 -10.95 -14.19
CA LEU A 80 10.15 -10.25 -15.37
C LEU A 80 10.70 -8.87 -14.98
N ASP A 81 11.55 -8.29 -15.83
CA ASP A 81 12.22 -7.03 -15.54
C ASP A 81 11.26 -5.84 -15.32
N ASP A 82 10.08 -5.86 -15.94
CA ASP A 82 9.06 -4.82 -15.82
C ASP A 82 8.08 -5.03 -14.65
N ASP A 83 8.10 -6.20 -14.02
CA ASP A 83 7.22 -6.51 -12.89
C ASP A 83 7.56 -5.69 -11.65
N GLN A 84 6.55 -5.52 -10.80
CA GLN A 84 6.68 -4.75 -9.56
C GLN A 84 6.09 -5.51 -8.38
N LEU A 85 6.88 -5.64 -7.33
CA LEU A 85 6.49 -6.29 -6.09
C LEU A 85 6.53 -5.21 -4.99
N TRP A 86 5.35 -4.80 -4.54
CA TRP A 86 5.14 -3.69 -3.62
C TRP A 86 4.88 -4.17 -2.20
N ILE A 87 5.59 -3.56 -1.27
CA ILE A 87 5.35 -3.68 0.17
C ILE A 87 4.63 -2.40 0.63
N VAL A 88 3.45 -2.54 1.21
CA VAL A 88 2.65 -1.43 1.76
C VAL A 88 2.69 -1.51 3.28
N ILE A 89 3.18 -0.45 3.93
CA ILE A 89 3.46 -0.42 5.36
C ILE A 89 2.99 0.87 6.02
N ASP A 90 2.68 0.77 7.31
CA ASP A 90 2.39 1.93 8.15
C ASP A 90 3.61 2.31 8.99
N ARG A 91 3.67 3.55 9.46
CA ARG A 91 4.85 4.04 10.20
C ARG A 91 4.95 3.43 11.60
N ASP A 92 3.81 3.29 12.27
CA ASP A 92 3.70 3.02 13.70
C ASP A 92 4.23 1.63 14.11
N ASP A 93 4.22 0.66 13.19
CA ASP A 93 4.59 -0.73 13.47
C ASP A 93 6.05 -1.10 13.16
N TRP A 94 6.84 -0.20 12.54
CA TRP A 94 8.18 -0.51 12.06
C TRP A 94 9.32 0.12 12.86
N LYS A 95 10.20 -0.75 13.39
CA LYS A 95 11.51 -0.31 13.94
C LYS A 95 12.43 0.13 12.82
N GLU A 96 13.26 1.13 13.06
CA GLU A 96 14.22 1.69 12.08
C GLU A 96 15.07 0.63 11.38
N LYS A 97 15.51 -0.40 12.10
CA LYS A 97 16.29 -1.51 11.53
C LYS A 97 15.52 -2.25 10.43
N MET A 98 14.23 -2.53 10.65
CA MET A 98 13.41 -3.25 9.67
C MET A 98 13.16 -2.39 8.43
N LEU A 99 12.98 -1.07 8.60
CA LEU A 99 12.90 -0.12 7.50
C LEU A 99 14.21 -0.04 6.70
N ALA A 100 15.35 -0.10 7.38
CA ALA A 100 16.65 -0.13 6.72
C ALA A 100 16.84 -1.42 5.91
N ASP A 101 16.43 -2.56 6.45
CA ASP A 101 16.51 -3.86 5.78
C ASP A 101 15.63 -3.88 4.51
N ILE A 102 14.38 -3.37 4.58
CA ILE A 102 13.51 -3.23 3.39
C ILE A 102 14.12 -2.30 2.35
N ALA A 103 14.63 -1.16 2.78
CA ALA A 103 15.26 -0.21 1.87
C ALA A 103 16.46 -0.83 1.14
N GLN A 104 17.28 -1.61 1.85
CA GLN A 104 18.40 -2.33 1.26
C GLN A 104 17.93 -3.39 0.25
N LEU A 105 16.88 -4.15 0.57
CA LEU A 105 16.31 -5.14 -0.35
C LEU A 105 15.79 -4.51 -1.64
N CYS A 106 15.09 -3.38 -1.54
CA CYS A 106 14.61 -2.64 -2.71
C CYS A 106 15.77 -2.05 -3.53
N GLN A 107 16.91 -1.71 -2.91
CA GLN A 107 18.10 -1.30 -3.65
C GLN A 107 18.79 -2.46 -4.39
N GLN A 108 18.69 -3.68 -3.85
CA GLN A 108 19.33 -4.86 -4.42
C GLN A 108 18.48 -5.55 -5.50
N ASN A 109 17.19 -5.26 -5.57
CA ASN A 109 16.27 -5.84 -6.54
C ASN A 109 15.36 -4.76 -7.14
N SER A 110 15.51 -4.52 -8.45
CA SER A 110 14.77 -3.50 -9.20
C SER A 110 13.26 -3.76 -9.30
N ASN A 111 12.81 -5.00 -9.08
CA ASN A 111 11.38 -5.31 -9.03
C ASN A 111 10.75 -4.97 -7.67
N LEU A 112 11.54 -4.85 -6.60
CA LEU A 112 11.04 -4.57 -5.26
C LEU A 112 10.84 -3.08 -5.03
N ARG A 113 9.68 -2.73 -4.50
CA ARG A 113 9.29 -1.37 -4.16
C ARG A 113 8.58 -1.38 -2.81
N PHE A 114 8.59 -0.26 -2.12
CA PHE A 114 7.73 -0.09 -0.95
C PHE A 114 7.14 1.31 -0.92
N CYS A 115 5.96 1.42 -0.33
CA CYS A 115 5.34 2.69 0.02
C CYS A 115 4.92 2.65 1.49
N MET A 116 5.09 3.79 2.16
CA MET A 116 4.76 3.96 3.56
C MET A 116 3.71 5.06 3.73
N SER A 117 2.77 4.84 4.63
CA SER A 117 1.86 5.87 5.12
C SER A 117 2.28 6.33 6.52
N ASN A 118 2.20 7.63 6.77
CA ASN A 118 2.51 8.26 8.04
C ASN A 118 1.36 9.22 8.42
N PRO A 119 0.54 8.88 9.44
CA PRO A 119 0.77 7.82 10.43
C PRO A 119 0.49 6.39 9.93
N CYS A 120 -0.57 6.21 9.14
CA CYS A 120 -1.11 4.89 8.78
C CYS A 120 -1.91 4.96 7.48
N PHE A 121 -2.34 3.80 6.95
CA PHE A 121 -3.00 3.69 5.65
C PHE A 121 -4.33 4.46 5.59
N GLU A 122 -5.05 4.63 6.70
CA GLU A 122 -6.26 5.46 6.73
C GLU A 122 -6.03 6.89 6.24
N LEU A 123 -4.82 7.44 6.35
CA LEU A 123 -4.49 8.73 5.73
C LEU A 123 -4.77 8.71 4.22
N TRP A 124 -4.36 7.66 3.52
CA TRP A 124 -4.60 7.53 2.08
C TRP A 124 -6.10 7.55 1.76
N LEU A 125 -6.93 6.89 2.57
CA LEU A 125 -8.38 6.92 2.40
C LEU A 125 -8.97 8.32 2.66
N ILE A 126 -8.50 9.01 3.71
CA ILE A 126 -8.92 10.40 4.02
C ILE A 126 -8.62 11.33 2.84
N LEU A 127 -7.45 11.19 2.21
CA LEU A 127 -7.04 12.05 1.10
C LEU A 127 -7.93 11.94 -0.15
N HIS A 128 -8.78 10.91 -0.27
CA HIS A 128 -9.80 10.87 -1.32
C HIS A 128 -10.93 11.88 -1.05
N LEU A 129 -11.28 12.07 0.23
CA LEU A 129 -12.48 12.81 0.60
C LEU A 129 -12.17 14.26 0.99
N GLU A 130 -11.02 14.53 1.61
CA GLU A 130 -10.66 15.85 2.13
C GLU A 130 -9.22 16.25 1.77
N ASP A 131 -8.97 17.56 1.65
CA ASP A 131 -7.63 18.12 1.62
C ASP A 131 -7.21 18.48 3.06
N ILE A 132 -6.18 17.82 3.58
CA ILE A 132 -5.73 18.03 4.96
C ILE A 132 -4.99 19.37 5.14
N GLU A 133 -4.68 20.09 4.04
CA GLU A 133 -4.16 21.46 4.13
C GLU A 133 -5.15 22.40 4.84
N ASP A 134 -6.46 22.14 4.67
CA ASP A 134 -7.56 22.93 5.24
C ASP A 134 -7.84 22.61 6.73
N TYR A 135 -7.16 21.62 7.29
CA TYR A 135 -7.36 21.23 8.67
C TYR A 135 -6.86 22.30 9.65
N SER A 136 -7.54 22.38 10.79
CA SER A 136 -7.05 23.14 11.94
C SER A 136 -5.71 22.59 12.43
N GLU A 137 -4.92 23.40 13.12
CA GLU A 137 -3.65 22.93 13.70
C GLU A 137 -3.85 21.79 14.70
N GLU A 138 -4.99 21.77 15.40
CA GLU A 138 -5.38 20.67 16.29
C GLU A 138 -5.66 19.38 15.52
N ASP A 139 -6.39 19.46 14.40
CA ASP A 139 -6.68 18.29 13.56
C ASP A 139 -5.43 17.78 12.85
N LYS A 140 -4.54 18.67 12.39
CA LYS A 140 -3.23 18.28 11.82
C LYS A 140 -2.38 17.55 12.84
N LYS A 141 -2.36 18.03 14.08
CA LYS A 141 -1.66 17.37 15.19
C LYS A 141 -2.27 16.01 15.49
N ASN A 142 -3.59 15.93 15.62
CA ASN A 142 -4.29 14.67 15.89
C ASN A 142 -4.11 13.66 14.75
N LEU A 143 -4.11 14.12 13.51
CA LEU A 143 -3.83 13.29 12.34
C LEU A 143 -2.40 12.76 12.39
N PHE A 144 -1.40 13.59 12.72
CA PHE A 144 -0.01 13.14 12.82
C PHE A 144 0.22 12.17 13.99
N GLU A 145 -0.28 12.49 15.18
CA GLU A 145 -0.11 11.67 16.40
C GLU A 145 -0.99 10.40 16.39
N ASN A 146 -2.08 10.42 15.61
CA ASN A 146 -3.08 9.38 15.50
C ASN A 146 -3.51 8.76 16.86
N PRO A 147 -3.89 9.59 17.86
CA PRO A 147 -4.08 9.10 19.21
C PRO A 147 -5.21 8.08 19.27
N ARG A 148 -5.07 7.10 20.17
CA ARG A 148 -6.15 6.16 20.47
C ARG A 148 -7.27 6.89 21.21
N LEU A 149 -8.45 7.01 20.59
CA LEU A 149 -9.60 7.71 21.17
C LEU A 149 -10.52 6.77 21.96
N SER A 150 -10.56 5.49 21.60
CA SER A 150 -11.35 4.48 22.32
C SER A 150 -10.76 3.08 22.15
N THR A 151 -11.40 2.10 22.78
CA THR A 151 -11.13 0.68 22.49
C THR A 151 -11.32 0.35 21.00
N HIS A 152 -12.20 1.09 20.31
CA HIS A 152 -12.64 0.84 18.93
C HIS A 152 -11.89 1.63 17.86
N GLY A 153 -10.82 2.37 18.21
CA GLY A 153 -9.92 2.94 17.19
C GLY A 153 -9.17 4.20 17.57
N THR A 154 -8.33 4.61 16.64
CA THR A 154 -7.54 5.84 16.65
C THR A 154 -8.31 7.01 16.06
N TRP A 155 -7.69 8.19 16.06
CA TRP A 155 -8.28 9.40 15.49
C TRP A 155 -8.62 9.24 14.00
N THR A 156 -7.73 8.68 13.17
CA THR A 156 -7.98 8.47 11.73
C THR A 156 -9.21 7.59 11.48
N LYS A 157 -9.33 6.47 12.22
CA LYS A 157 -10.49 5.56 12.14
C LYS A 157 -11.79 6.25 12.55
N TYR A 158 -11.75 7.09 13.57
CA TYR A 158 -12.92 7.87 13.99
C TYR A 158 -13.30 8.93 12.93
N HIS A 159 -12.29 9.59 12.35
CA HIS A 159 -12.50 10.59 11.30
C HIS A 159 -13.11 9.97 10.04
N LEU A 160 -12.56 8.84 9.57
CA LEU A 160 -13.13 8.11 8.42
C LEU A 160 -14.59 7.70 8.62
N ARG A 161 -14.98 7.26 9.84
CA ARG A 161 -16.39 6.96 10.14
C ARG A 161 -17.29 8.18 9.97
N LYS A 162 -16.80 9.39 10.27
CA LYS A 162 -17.57 10.62 10.04
C LYS A 162 -17.70 10.93 8.55
N LEU A 163 -16.62 10.77 7.79
CA LEU A 163 -16.59 11.10 6.36
C LEU A 163 -17.40 10.12 5.52
N MET A 164 -17.29 8.82 5.81
CA MET A 164 -17.92 7.75 5.02
C MET A 164 -19.29 7.34 5.56
N GLY A 165 -19.69 7.83 6.74
CA GLY A 165 -20.86 7.36 7.50
C GLY A 165 -20.69 5.98 8.13
N HIS A 166 -19.96 5.07 7.48
CA HIS A 166 -19.56 3.76 7.99
C HIS A 166 -18.11 3.45 7.63
N TYR A 167 -17.32 3.02 8.63
CA TYR A 167 -15.98 2.50 8.41
C TYR A 167 -15.59 1.50 9.50
N GLN A 168 -15.22 0.30 9.06
CA GLN A 168 -14.50 -0.71 9.81
C GLN A 168 -13.41 -1.29 8.89
N GLU A 169 -12.26 -1.69 9.45
CA GLU A 169 -11.10 -2.13 8.66
C GLU A 169 -11.42 -3.29 7.71
N SER A 170 -12.33 -4.17 8.13
CA SER A 170 -12.80 -5.31 7.34
C SER A 170 -14.10 -5.06 6.57
N ASP A 171 -14.68 -3.87 6.69
CA ASP A 171 -15.99 -3.55 6.12
C ASP A 171 -16.15 -2.03 5.94
N TYR A 172 -15.89 -1.57 4.72
CA TYR A 172 -16.19 -0.21 4.25
C TYR A 172 -16.40 -0.24 2.74
N ASP A 173 -17.04 0.81 2.21
CA ASP A 173 -17.33 0.92 0.78
C ASP A 173 -16.24 1.71 0.04
N PRO A 174 -15.36 1.06 -0.74
CA PRO A 174 -14.31 1.74 -1.50
C PRO A 174 -14.86 2.51 -2.71
N SER A 175 -16.09 2.24 -3.17
CA SER A 175 -16.66 2.91 -4.35
C SER A 175 -16.93 4.40 -4.12
N ILE A 176 -17.01 4.83 -2.86
CA ILE A 176 -17.08 6.24 -2.45
C ILE A 176 -15.72 6.93 -2.64
N LEU A 177 -14.63 6.17 -2.59
CA LEU A 177 -13.26 6.70 -2.65
C LEU A 177 -12.72 6.74 -4.08
N LEU A 178 -12.88 5.65 -4.85
CA LEU A 178 -12.23 5.49 -6.16
C LEU A 178 -12.52 6.60 -7.20
N PRO A 179 -13.71 7.22 -7.24
CA PRO A 179 -13.97 8.37 -8.11
C PRO A 179 -13.05 9.57 -7.83
N HIS A 180 -12.45 9.64 -6.64
CA HIS A 180 -11.58 10.72 -6.17
C HIS A 180 -10.09 10.34 -6.12
N VAL A 181 -9.69 9.26 -6.80
CA VAL A 181 -8.31 8.76 -6.77
C VAL A 181 -7.31 9.78 -7.31
N GLU A 182 -7.66 10.55 -8.35
CA GLU A 182 -6.77 11.56 -8.93
C GLU A 182 -6.58 12.75 -7.96
N GLU A 183 -7.62 13.15 -7.23
CA GLU A 183 -7.52 14.13 -6.14
C GLU A 183 -6.65 13.61 -4.99
N ALA A 184 -6.82 12.34 -4.59
CA ALA A 184 -6.01 11.71 -3.56
C ALA A 184 -4.53 11.67 -3.95
N ILE A 185 -4.23 11.32 -5.21
CA ILE A 185 -2.88 11.37 -5.78
C ILE A 185 -2.32 12.79 -5.66
N CYS A 186 -3.05 13.80 -6.13
CA CYS A 186 -2.59 15.19 -6.10
C CYS A 186 -2.30 15.67 -4.67
N ARG A 187 -3.21 15.39 -3.73
CA ARG A 187 -3.06 15.74 -2.31
C ARG A 187 -1.87 15.02 -1.68
N ALA A 188 -1.69 13.73 -1.96
CA ALA A 188 -0.55 12.97 -1.44
C ALA A 188 0.80 13.46 -2.00
N GLU A 189 0.85 13.85 -3.27
CA GLU A 189 2.06 14.42 -3.88
C GLU A 189 2.48 15.73 -3.23
N LYS A 190 1.52 16.60 -2.87
CA LYS A 190 1.82 17.83 -2.11
C LYS A 190 2.44 17.54 -0.75
N LEU A 191 2.05 16.43 -0.10
CA LEU A 191 2.53 16.05 1.23
C LEU A 191 3.92 15.40 1.19
N ASP A 192 4.35 14.83 0.05
CA ASP A 192 5.67 14.21 -0.12
C ASP A 192 6.76 15.24 -0.45
N ILE A 193 6.96 16.20 0.46
CA ILE A 193 7.83 17.38 0.28
C ILE A 193 9.33 17.05 0.06
N ASN A 194 9.77 15.86 0.48
CA ASN A 194 11.15 15.38 0.30
C ASN A 194 11.18 13.99 -0.36
N PRO A 195 10.97 13.90 -1.69
CA PRO A 195 10.92 12.60 -2.40
C PRO A 195 12.24 11.81 -2.34
N LYS A 196 13.35 12.48 -2.04
CA LYS A 196 14.67 11.86 -1.84
C LYS A 196 14.77 11.06 -0.54
N ASP A 197 13.94 11.39 0.45
CA ASP A 197 13.86 10.59 1.66
C ASP A 197 13.29 9.23 1.31
N ARG A 198 13.62 8.20 2.09
CA ARG A 198 13.12 6.84 1.84
C ARG A 198 11.61 6.71 2.10
N TRP A 199 11.05 7.58 2.94
CA TRP A 199 9.63 7.62 3.29
C TRP A 199 9.26 9.01 3.87
N PRO A 200 7.97 9.37 3.93
CA PRO A 200 7.52 10.64 4.52
C PRO A 200 7.94 10.80 5.99
N GLN A 201 8.65 11.89 6.30
CA GLN A 201 9.07 12.21 7.68
C GLN A 201 7.95 12.93 8.48
N THR A 202 7.08 13.65 7.76
CA THR A 202 5.87 14.32 8.25
C THR A 202 4.63 13.55 7.80
N THR A 203 3.43 14.01 8.18
CA THR A 203 2.16 13.46 7.69
C THR A 203 2.19 13.37 6.16
N GLY A 204 1.97 12.18 5.62
CA GLY A 204 2.06 11.92 4.19
C GLY A 204 2.02 10.43 3.88
N THR A 205 1.77 10.10 2.63
CA THR A 205 1.74 8.70 2.16
C THR A 205 2.33 8.60 0.77
N ARG A 206 3.00 7.48 0.48
CA ARG A 206 3.52 7.16 -0.86
C ARG A 206 2.69 6.13 -1.61
N VAL A 207 1.50 5.79 -1.10
CA VAL A 207 0.56 4.90 -1.80
C VAL A 207 0.17 5.46 -3.18
N TYR A 208 0.23 6.79 -3.37
CA TYR A 208 0.02 7.41 -4.68
C TYR A 208 0.97 6.89 -5.78
N LEU A 209 2.22 6.50 -5.45
CA LEU A 209 3.15 5.92 -6.42
C LEU A 209 2.67 4.56 -6.90
N LEU A 210 2.14 3.75 -5.98
CA LEU A 210 1.53 2.46 -6.30
C LEU A 210 0.24 2.66 -7.11
N ALA A 211 -0.62 3.59 -6.71
CA ALA A 211 -1.83 3.94 -7.45
C ALA A 211 -1.52 4.35 -8.90
N LYS A 212 -0.55 5.24 -9.12
CA LYS A 212 -0.07 5.62 -10.45
C LYS A 212 0.41 4.42 -11.26
N SER A 213 1.16 3.52 -10.64
CA SER A 213 1.65 2.32 -11.33
C SER A 213 0.54 1.34 -11.71
N ILE A 214 -0.50 1.21 -10.87
CA ILE A 214 -1.69 0.38 -11.17
C ILE A 214 -2.46 0.98 -12.36
N MET A 215 -2.56 2.30 -12.41
CA MET A 215 -3.28 3.06 -13.45
C MET A 215 -2.43 3.32 -14.72
N ASP A 216 -1.17 2.90 -14.73
CA ASP A 216 -0.17 3.15 -15.79
C ASP A 216 -0.02 4.65 -16.15
N ARG A 217 0.16 5.48 -15.11
CA ARG A 217 0.32 6.94 -15.18
C ARG A 217 1.77 7.39 -14.95
#